data_AF-A0A836UNF9-F1
#
_entry.id   AF-A0A836UNF9-F1
#
_cell.length_a   1.000
_cell.length_b   1.000
_cell.length_c   1.000
_cell.angle_alpha   90.00
_cell.angle_beta   90.00
_cell.angle_gamma   90.00
#
_symmetry.space_group_name_H-M   'P 1'
#
loop_
_entity.id
_entity.type
_entity.pdbx_description
1 polymer ?
#
loop_
_entity_poly.entity_id
_entity_poly.type
_entity_poly.pdbx_seq_one_letter_code
_entity_poly.pdbx_strand_id
1 'polypeptide(L)' 'MQETEDTLGFELDGPYEAMLVPGDDVLGSVSTLHDKLFQIDVNVYACSGVAGGNGRYGYVLYIDPREYERAVAVLPID' A
#
# COMPACT_ATOMS: atom_id res chain seq x y z
N MET A 1 -2.85 -15.48 -12.08
CA MET A 1 -4.12 -15.14 -11.42
C MET A 1 -5.00 -14.52 -12.48
N GLN A 2 -5.68 -15.37 -13.24
CA GLN A 2 -6.43 -14.98 -14.43
C GLN A 2 -7.70 -15.83 -14.40
N GLU A 3 -8.57 -15.55 -13.44
CA GLU A 3 -9.94 -16.03 -13.42
C GLU A 3 -10.82 -14.78 -13.37
N THR A 4 -11.48 -14.57 -14.50
CA THR A 4 -12.48 -13.56 -14.80
C THR A 4 -13.67 -13.68 -13.84
N GLU A 5 -13.83 -12.73 -12.93
CA GLU A 5 -15.02 -12.61 -12.08
C GLU A 5 -16.15 -11.89 -12.83
N ASP A 6 -16.76 -12.60 -13.77
CA ASP A 6 -17.87 -12.12 -14.60
C ASP A 6 -19.24 -12.55 -14.05
N THR A 7 -19.45 -12.40 -12.72
CA THR A 7 -20.69 -12.90 -12.06
C THR A 7 -21.61 -11.78 -11.55
N LEU A 8 -21.18 -10.52 -11.57
CA LEU A 8 -21.97 -9.39 -11.03
C LEU A 8 -22.09 -8.18 -11.97
N GLY A 9 -21.55 -8.25 -13.19
CA GLY A 9 -21.59 -7.14 -14.17
C GLY A 9 -20.68 -5.96 -13.82
N PHE A 10 -19.68 -6.18 -12.96
CA PHE A 10 -18.63 -5.19 -12.68
C PHE A 10 -17.43 -5.45 -13.57
N GLU A 11 -16.94 -4.39 -14.24
CA GLU A 11 -15.63 -4.41 -14.88
C GLU A 11 -14.56 -4.29 -13.80
N LEU A 12 -13.75 -5.33 -13.66
CA LEU A 12 -12.60 -5.33 -12.77
C LEU A 12 -11.37 -4.85 -13.53
N ASP A 13 -10.64 -3.92 -12.91
CA ASP A 13 -9.37 -3.42 -13.41
C ASP A 13 -8.25 -3.83 -12.45
N GLY A 14 -7.11 -4.26 -12.99
CA GLY A 14 -6.01 -4.88 -12.25
C GLY A 14 -5.74 -6.36 -12.65
N PRO A 15 -5.00 -7.14 -11.83
CA PRO A 15 -4.60 -6.87 -10.45
C PRO A 15 -3.49 -5.82 -10.32
N TYR A 16 -3.54 -5.05 -9.23
CA TYR A 16 -2.54 -4.06 -8.86
C TYR A 16 -1.74 -4.53 -7.64
N GLU A 17 -0.44 -4.23 -7.60
CA GLU A 17 0.38 -4.57 -6.45
C GLU A 17 -0.04 -3.76 -5.22
N ALA A 18 -0.18 -4.47 -4.09
CA ALA A 18 -0.46 -3.89 -2.80
C ALA A 18 0.73 -4.14 -1.88
N MET A 19 1.18 -3.10 -1.18
CA MET A 19 2.26 -3.20 -0.19
C MET A 19 1.68 -3.16 1.21
N LEU A 20 2.01 -4.16 2.03
CA LEU A 20 1.74 -4.12 3.46
C LEU A 20 2.97 -3.56 4.18
N VAL A 21 2.81 -2.39 4.80
CA VAL A 21 3.86 -1.74 5.59
C VAL A 21 3.50 -1.89 7.07
N PRO A 22 4.42 -2.41 7.91
CA PRO A 22 4.23 -2.42 9.35
C PRO A 22 4.03 -0.99 9.89
N GLY A 23 3.00 -0.82 10.71
CA GLY A 23 2.78 0.39 11.47
C GLY A 23 3.33 0.19 12.87
N ASP A 24 4.31 1.01 13.24
CA ASP A 24 4.65 1.19 14.65
C ASP A 24 3.51 1.95 15.34
N ASP A 25 3.20 1.55 16.58
CA ASP A 25 2.17 2.16 17.44
C ASP A 25 2.66 3.50 18.03
N VAL A 26 3.16 4.35 17.13
CA VAL A 26 3.66 5.70 17.40
C VAL A 26 2.83 6.68 16.57
N LEU A 27 2.39 7.76 17.20
CA LEU A 27 1.66 8.81 16.49
C LEU A 27 2.55 9.42 15.41
N GLY A 28 2.07 9.46 14.16
CA GLY A 28 2.82 10.05 13.04
C GLY A 28 3.69 9.06 12.25
N SER A 29 3.63 7.77 12.53
CA SER A 29 4.31 6.74 11.70
C SER A 29 3.90 6.84 10.23
N VAL A 30 2.62 7.12 9.94
CA VAL A 30 2.09 7.30 8.57
C VAL A 30 2.68 8.50 7.86
N SER A 31 2.77 9.64 8.53
CA SER A 31 3.31 10.85 7.90
C SER A 31 4.77 10.66 7.53
N THR A 32 5.53 9.91 8.32
CA THR A 32 6.92 9.55 8.00
C THR A 32 7.00 8.68 6.74
N LEU A 33 6.05 7.75 6.58
CA LEU A 33 5.95 6.90 5.40
C LEU A 33 5.67 7.71 4.14
N HIS A 34 4.67 8.60 4.22
CA HIS A 34 4.30 9.49 3.12
C HIS A 34 5.41 10.50 2.79
N ASP A 35 6.16 10.99 3.78
CA ASP A 35 7.30 11.88 3.54
C ASP A 35 8.39 11.16 2.72
N LYS A 36 8.76 9.92 3.09
CA LYS A 36 9.75 9.13 2.32
C LYS A 36 9.35 8.96 0.85
N LEU A 37 8.08 8.67 0.58
CA LEU A 37 7.56 8.54 -0.78
C LEU A 37 7.53 9.89 -1.51
N PHE A 38 7.16 10.96 -0.80
CA PHE A 38 7.18 12.32 -1.35
C PHE A 38 8.59 12.77 -1.74
N GLN A 39 9.61 12.49 -0.92
CA GLN A 39 11.00 12.85 -1.20
C GLN A 39 11.55 12.21 -2.49
N ILE A 40 10.97 11.09 -2.91
CA ILE A 40 11.34 10.41 -4.15
C ILE A 40 10.36 10.67 -5.28
N ASP A 41 9.39 11.59 -5.14
CA ASP A 41 8.34 11.87 -6.13
C ASP A 41 7.53 10.63 -6.51
N VAL A 42 7.02 9.93 -5.49
CA VAL A 42 6.10 8.80 -5.64
C VAL A 42 4.81 9.11 -4.89
N ASN A 43 3.67 8.97 -5.57
CA ASN A 43 2.36 9.24 -4.98
C ASN A 43 1.63 7.97 -4.54
N VAL A 44 0.91 8.07 -3.43
CA VAL A 44 0.01 6.99 -2.96
C VAL A 44 -1.35 7.17 -3.64
N TYR A 45 -1.79 6.16 -4.39
CA TYR A 45 -3.09 6.15 -5.05
C TYR A 45 -4.22 5.86 -4.07
N ALA A 46 -4.02 4.87 -3.20
CA ALA A 46 -4.95 4.54 -2.13
C ALA A 46 -4.18 3.96 -0.93
N CYS A 47 -4.67 4.22 0.29
CA CYS A 47 -4.15 3.62 1.50
C CYS A 47 -5.29 3.15 2.41
N SER A 48 -5.12 2.00 3.06
CA SER A 48 -6.03 1.51 4.08
C SER A 48 -5.27 1.09 5.32
N GLY A 49 -5.77 1.51 6.48
CA GLY A 49 -5.24 1.12 7.78
C GLY A 49 -5.78 -0.23 8.22
N VAL A 50 -4.90 -1.11 8.69
CA VAL A 50 -5.24 -2.45 9.16
C VAL A 50 -4.76 -2.59 10.60
N ALA A 51 -5.70 -2.91 11.50
CA ALA A 51 -5.36 -3.26 12.88
C ALA A 51 -5.30 -4.79 13.02
N GLY A 52 -4.12 -5.31 13.33
CA GLY A 52 -3.92 -6.70 13.72
C GLY A 52 -4.18 -6.89 15.23
N GLY A 53 -4.53 -8.11 15.63
CA GLY A 53 -4.58 -8.47 17.05
C GLY A 53 -3.22 -8.22 17.74
N ASN A 54 -3.23 -8.07 19.07
CA ASN A 54 -2.04 -7.80 19.89
C ASN A 54 -1.43 -6.39 19.72
N GLY A 55 -2.23 -5.39 19.35
CA GLY A 55 -1.77 -3.99 19.25
C GLY A 55 -0.86 -3.72 18.05
N ARG A 56 -0.87 -4.59 17.04
CA ARG A 56 -0.14 -4.36 15.79
C ARG A 56 -0.99 -3.53 14.84
N TYR A 57 -0.38 -2.57 14.17
CA TYR A 57 -1.00 -1.82 13.10
C TYR A 57 -0.21 -2.03 11.80
N GLY A 58 -0.85 -1.88 10.66
CA GLY A 58 -0.21 -1.89 9.35
C GLY A 58 -0.98 -1.06 8.34
N TYR A 59 -0.35 -0.77 7.23
CA TYR A 59 -0.93 0.00 6.14
C TYR A 59 -0.86 -0.81 4.86
N VAL A 60 -1.99 -0.94 4.17
CA VAL A 60 -2.03 -1.43 2.79
C VAL A 60 -1.97 -0.22 1.87
N LEU A 61 -0.92 -0.13 1.06
CA LEU A 61 -0.70 0.95 0.10
C LEU A 61 -0.83 0.45 -1.33
N TYR A 62 -1.49 1.25 -2.16
CA TYR A 62 -1.52 1.12 -3.61
C TYR A 62 -0.78 2.30 -4.23
N ILE A 63 0.17 2.00 -5.11
CA ILE A 63 1.00 2.97 -5.81
C ILE A 63 0.85 2.69 -7.31
N ASP A 64 1.13 3.69 -8.15
CA ASP A 64 1.22 3.47 -9.59
C ASP A 64 2.21 2.32 -9.89
N PRO A 65 1.83 1.28 -10.66
CA PRO A 65 2.71 0.15 -10.94
C PRO A 65 4.05 0.54 -11.56
N ARG A 66 4.11 1.67 -12.28
CA ARG A 66 5.35 2.19 -12.89
C ARG A 66 6.33 2.73 -11.84
N GLU A 67 5.86 2.99 -10.63
CA GLU A 67 6.64 3.55 -9.51
C GLU A 67 6.88 2.54 -8.39
N TYR A 68 6.30 1.34 -8.49
CA TYR A 68 6.34 0.30 -7.46
C TYR A 68 7.77 0.02 -6.97
N GLU A 69 8.71 -0.24 -7.89
CA GLU A 69 10.10 -0.56 -7.55
C GLU A 69 10.81 0.59 -6.82
N ARG A 70 10.49 1.84 -7.17
CA ARG A 70 11.05 3.03 -6.48
C ARG A 70 10.49 3.14 -5.07
N ALA A 71 9.19 2.86 -4.89
CA ALA A 71 8.57 2.86 -3.59
C ALA A 71 9.15 1.78 -2.68
N VAL A 72 9.24 0.54 -3.16
CA VAL A 72 9.78 -0.59 -2.39
C VAL A 72 11.19 -0.32 -1.88
N ALA A 73 12.02 0.39 -2.64
CA ALA A 73 13.39 0.72 -2.25
C ALA A 73 13.50 1.61 -0.98
N VAL A 74 12.44 2.34 -0.60
CA VAL A 74 12.46 3.26 0.55
C VAL A 74 11.52 2.85 1.69
N LEU A 75 10.67 1.85 1.45
CA LEU A 75 9.70 1.37 2.43
C LEU A 75 10.21 0.14 3.18
N PRO A 76 9.97 0.05 4.51
CA PRO A 76 10.18 -1.19 5.25
C PRO A 76 9.02 -2.14 4.91
N ILE A 77 9.21 -2.99 3.90
CA ILE A 77 8.28 -4.07 3.56
C ILE A 77 8.75 -5.38 4.23
N ASP A 78 7.83 -6.13 4.80
CA ASP A 78 8.04 -7.48 5.37
C ASP A 78 7.62 -8.58 4.38
#